data_AF-A7TED6-F1
#
_entry.id   AF-A7TED6-F1
#
_cell.length_a   1.000
_cell.length_b   1.000
_cell.length_c   1.000
_cell.angle_alpha   90.00
_cell.angle_beta   90.00
_cell.angle_gamma   90.00
#
_symmetry.space_group_name_H-M   'P 1'
#
loop_
_entity.id
_entity.type
_entity.pdbx_description
1 polymer ?
#
loop_
_entity_poly.entity_id
_entity_poly.type
_entity_poly.pdbx_seq_one_letter_code
_entity_poly.pdbx_strand_id
1 'polypeptide(L)'
;MTSSNTGDDLIKLSLAMDQIAKLILEKKQSIDNNDEISHKNLETFINLSNELFKGNKVILDKGKIEKILIKDKNKFDIIENDKHEKFILLPVIDDNVEIVDKDINDDSKLTTKKKKKKKNKIACSFCNEIGHTRANCQKRLMKPI
;
A
#
# COMPACT_ATOMS: atom_id res chain seq x y z
N MET A 1 -33.41 -60.37 3.46
CA MET A 1 -32.23 -60.40 2.58
C MET A 1 -32.06 -59.00 1.99
N THR A 2 -31.23 -58.14 2.57
CA THR A 2 -30.97 -56.78 2.05
C THR A 2 -29.57 -56.35 2.49
N SER A 3 -28.55 -56.69 1.72
CA SER A 3 -27.15 -56.34 2.04
C SER A 3 -26.33 -55.99 0.79
N SER A 4 -26.96 -55.52 -0.28
CA SER A 4 -26.29 -55.23 -1.56
C SER A 4 -26.01 -53.74 -1.83
N ASN A 5 -26.56 -52.79 -1.06
CA ASN A 5 -26.43 -51.35 -1.36
C ASN A 5 -25.16 -50.68 -0.80
N THR A 6 -24.53 -51.24 0.24
CA THR A 6 -23.43 -50.56 0.94
C THR A 6 -22.14 -50.47 0.12
N GLY A 7 -21.88 -51.46 -0.74
CA GLY A 7 -20.70 -51.46 -1.61
C GLY A 7 -20.80 -50.46 -2.75
N ASP A 8 -21.94 -50.40 -3.43
CA ASP A 8 -22.18 -49.47 -4.54
C ASP A 8 -22.18 -48.02 -4.08
N ASP A 9 -22.72 -47.75 -2.88
CA ASP A 9 -22.71 -46.41 -2.31
C ASP A 9 -21.29 -45.97 -1.88
N LEU A 10 -20.45 -46.90 -1.44
CA LEU A 10 -19.04 -46.64 -1.14
C LEU A 10 -18.26 -46.28 -2.41
N ILE A 11 -18.52 -46.98 -3.52
CA ILE A 11 -17.89 -46.73 -4.82
C ILE A 11 -18.35 -45.37 -5.38
N LYS A 12 -19.64 -45.03 -5.28
CA LYS A 12 -20.13 -43.70 -5.68
C LYS A 12 -19.51 -42.59 -4.85
N LEU A 13 -19.31 -42.82 -3.55
CA LEU A 13 -18.71 -41.85 -2.64
C LEU A 13 -17.23 -41.61 -2.96
N SER A 14 -16.46 -42.65 -3.26
CA SER A 14 -15.05 -42.50 -3.69
C SER A 14 -14.95 -41.76 -5.03
N LEU A 15 -15.85 -42.05 -5.98
CA LEU A 15 -15.88 -41.40 -7.28
C LEU A 15 -16.27 -39.92 -7.17
N ALA A 16 -17.20 -39.59 -6.28
CA ALA A 16 -17.54 -38.20 -5.96
C ALA A 16 -16.36 -37.46 -5.29
N MET A 17 -15.64 -38.12 -4.39
CA MET A 17 -14.44 -37.56 -3.76
C MET A 17 -13.33 -37.27 -4.78
N ASP A 18 -13.08 -38.18 -5.72
CA ASP A 18 -12.09 -37.97 -6.80
C ASP A 18 -12.49 -36.81 -7.72
N GLN A 19 -13.78 -36.69 -8.05
CA GLN A 19 -14.29 -35.55 -8.83
C GLN A 19 -14.09 -34.22 -8.09
N ILE A 20 -14.35 -34.18 -6.78
CA ILE A 20 -14.11 -32.98 -5.96
C ILE A 20 -12.61 -32.67 -5.91
N ALA A 21 -11.75 -33.66 -5.72
CA ALA A 21 -10.30 -33.48 -5.70
C ALA A 21 -9.78 -32.90 -7.03
N LYS A 22 -10.29 -33.40 -8.15
CA LYS A 22 -9.95 -32.88 -9.48
C LYS A 22 -10.38 -31.43 -9.66
N LEU A 23 -11.60 -31.08 -9.26
CA LEU A 23 -12.10 -29.70 -9.31
C LEU A 23 -11.28 -28.76 -8.41
N ILE A 24 -10.81 -29.22 -7.25
CA ILE A 24 -9.95 -28.43 -6.37
C ILE A 24 -8.58 -28.16 -7.01
N LEU A 25 -7.99 -29.17 -7.65
CA LEU A 25 -6.69 -29.02 -8.32
C LEU A 25 -6.76 -28.07 -9.52
N GLU A 26 -7.79 -28.20 -10.36
CA GLU A 26 -8.03 -27.30 -11.49
C GLU A 26 -8.29 -25.86 -11.02
N LYS A 27 -9.05 -25.70 -9.93
CA LYS A 27 -9.31 -24.37 -9.35
C LYS A 27 -8.06 -23.74 -8.74
N LYS A 28 -7.17 -24.52 -8.11
CA LYS A 28 -5.88 -24.01 -7.61
C LYS A 28 -4.98 -23.55 -8.75
N GLN A 29 -4.82 -24.37 -9.79
CA GLN A 29 -3.98 -24.00 -10.94
C GLN A 29 -4.49 -22.75 -11.68
N SER A 30 -5.80 -22.57 -11.80
CA SER A 30 -6.37 -21.36 -12.43
C SER A 30 -6.23 -20.10 -11.58
N ILE A 31 -6.19 -20.23 -10.25
CA ILE A 31 -5.89 -19.10 -9.33
C ILE A 31 -4.43 -18.71 -9.49
N ASP A 32 -3.51 -19.68 -9.36
CA ASP A 32 -2.06 -19.42 -9.40
C ASP A 32 -1.62 -18.77 -10.73
N ASN A 33 -2.17 -19.25 -11.86
CA ASN A 33 -1.86 -18.69 -13.18
C ASN A 33 -2.45 -17.28 -13.41
N ASN A 34 -3.64 -17.00 -12.87
CA ASN A 34 -4.24 -15.67 -12.99
C ASN A 34 -3.49 -14.63 -12.16
N ASP A 35 -2.99 -15.03 -10.99
CA ASP A 35 -2.21 -14.15 -10.14
C ASP A 35 -0.87 -13.77 -10.81
N GLU A 36 -0.15 -14.73 -11.40
CA GLU A 36 1.09 -14.45 -12.14
C GLU A 36 0.89 -13.50 -13.33
N ILE A 37 -0.16 -13.72 -14.12
CA ILE A 37 -0.46 -12.86 -15.28
C ILE A 37 -0.84 -11.45 -14.82
N SER A 38 -1.61 -11.34 -13.75
CA SER A 38 -2.04 -10.06 -13.18
C SER A 38 -0.87 -9.25 -12.61
N HIS A 39 0.07 -9.91 -11.93
CA HIS A 39 1.28 -9.26 -11.42
C HIS A 39 2.19 -8.75 -12.55
N LYS A 40 2.39 -9.53 -13.62
CA LYS A 40 3.18 -9.09 -14.80
C LYS A 40 2.55 -7.89 -15.50
N ASN A 41 1.23 -7.88 -15.64
CA ASN A 41 0.51 -6.75 -16.24
C ASN A 41 0.58 -5.49 -15.38
N LEU A 42 0.55 -5.65 -14.05
CA LEU A 42 0.70 -4.53 -13.13
C LEU A 42 2.12 -3.92 -13.19
N GLU A 43 3.15 -4.75 -13.24
CA GLU A 43 4.53 -4.28 -13.35
C GLU A 43 4.79 -3.53 -14.66
N THR A 44 4.27 -4.04 -15.78
CA THR A 44 4.37 -3.33 -17.07
C THR A 44 3.64 -1.99 -17.05
N PHE A 45 2.44 -1.93 -16.46
CA PHE A 45 1.70 -0.69 -16.29
C PHE A 45 2.43 0.33 -15.41
N ILE A 46 2.98 -0.10 -14.27
CA ILE A 46 3.74 0.77 -13.37
C ILE A 46 4.98 1.32 -14.08
N ASN A 47 5.71 0.46 -14.80
CA ASN A 47 6.90 0.88 -15.53
C ASN A 47 6.56 1.93 -16.59
N LEU A 48 5.58 1.67 -17.46
CA LEU A 48 5.13 2.61 -18.49
C LEU A 48 4.66 3.94 -17.90
N SER A 49 3.90 3.87 -16.82
CA SER A 49 3.40 5.07 -16.15
C SER A 49 4.53 5.87 -15.51
N ASN A 50 5.49 5.21 -14.85
CA ASN A 50 6.68 5.87 -14.33
C ASN A 50 7.50 6.53 -15.46
N GLU A 51 7.58 5.91 -16.64
CA GLU A 51 8.23 6.55 -17.80
C GLU A 51 7.52 7.84 -18.24
N LEU A 52 6.19 7.85 -18.22
CA LEU A 52 5.39 9.04 -18.51
C LEU A 52 5.57 10.14 -17.46
N PHE A 53 5.75 9.76 -16.19
CA PHE A 53 5.90 10.69 -15.07
C PHE A 53 7.35 11.10 -14.75
N LYS A 54 8.36 10.62 -15.51
CA LYS A 54 9.79 10.97 -15.33
C LYS A 54 10.04 12.49 -15.23
N GLY A 55 9.23 13.32 -15.89
CA GLY A 55 9.35 14.78 -15.83
C GLY A 55 8.82 15.42 -14.53
N ASN A 56 7.94 14.72 -13.81
CA ASN A 56 7.18 15.28 -12.69
C ASN A 56 7.74 14.89 -11.31
N LYS A 57 8.79 14.05 -11.24
CA LYS A 57 9.36 13.51 -9.98
C LYS A 57 8.31 12.78 -9.12
N VAL A 58 7.43 12.04 -9.78
CA VAL A 58 6.34 11.29 -9.13
C VAL A 58 6.44 9.83 -9.58
N ILE A 59 6.45 8.91 -8.62
CA ILE A 59 6.45 7.46 -8.83
C ILE A 59 5.12 6.89 -8.35
N LEU A 60 4.56 5.91 -9.05
CA LEU A 60 3.39 5.17 -8.58
C LEU A 60 3.71 4.26 -7.38
N ASP A 61 2.85 4.29 -6.36
CA ASP A 61 2.98 3.45 -5.17
C ASP A 61 2.55 2.00 -5.48
N LYS A 62 3.48 1.16 -5.94
CA LYS A 62 3.22 -0.27 -6.25
C LYS A 62 2.51 -0.97 -5.08
N GLY A 63 3.00 -0.79 -3.87
CA GLY A 63 2.48 -1.48 -2.69
C GLY A 63 1.05 -1.07 -2.31
N LYS A 64 0.66 0.18 -2.55
CA LYS A 64 -0.75 0.60 -2.37
C LYS A 64 -1.63 0.16 -3.53
N ILE A 65 -1.14 0.21 -4.77
CA ILE A 65 -1.92 -0.21 -5.94
C ILE A 65 -2.23 -1.71 -5.88
N GLU A 66 -1.25 -2.53 -5.49
CA GLU A 66 -1.47 -3.96 -5.25
C GLU A 66 -2.50 -4.21 -4.15
N LYS A 67 -2.48 -3.42 -3.07
CA LYS A 67 -3.50 -3.52 -2.02
C LYS A 67 -4.89 -3.16 -2.53
N ILE A 68 -5.03 -2.12 -3.36
CA ILE A 68 -6.33 -1.73 -3.94
C ILE A 68 -6.86 -2.82 -4.88
N LEU A 69 -5.99 -3.41 -5.70
CA LEU A 69 -6.35 -4.50 -6.61
C LEU A 69 -6.77 -5.76 -5.85
N ILE A 70 -5.98 -6.17 -4.84
CA ILE A 70 -6.17 -7.45 -4.14
C ILE A 70 -7.24 -7.36 -3.05
N LYS A 71 -7.26 -6.28 -2.24
CA LYS A 71 -8.13 -6.18 -1.06
C LYS A 71 -9.45 -5.47 -1.34
N ASP A 72 -9.42 -4.39 -2.13
CA ASP A 72 -10.57 -3.50 -2.27
C ASP A 72 -11.47 -3.84 -3.48
N LYS A 73 -11.22 -4.99 -4.14
CA LYS A 73 -12.01 -5.50 -5.28
C LYS A 73 -12.15 -4.47 -6.40
N ASN A 74 -11.05 -3.86 -6.84
CA ASN A 74 -11.04 -2.88 -7.94
C ASN A 74 -11.91 -1.64 -7.70
N LYS A 75 -12.10 -1.23 -6.44
CA LYS A 75 -12.69 0.07 -6.13
C LYS A 75 -11.66 1.17 -6.34
N PHE A 76 -11.56 1.60 -7.58
CA PHE A 76 -10.89 2.85 -7.92
C PHE A 76 -11.87 4.01 -7.72
N ASP A 77 -11.37 5.10 -7.15
CA ASP A 77 -12.15 6.35 -7.08
C ASP A 77 -12.17 6.98 -8.48
N ILE A 78 -13.38 7.02 -9.06
CA ILE A 78 -13.63 7.60 -10.37
C ILE A 78 -14.24 8.99 -10.18
N ILE A 79 -13.59 10.00 -10.74
CA ILE A 79 -14.11 11.38 -10.78
C ILE A 79 -14.59 11.66 -12.20
N GLU A 80 -15.72 12.33 -12.34
CA GLU A 80 -16.25 12.78 -13.61
C GLU A 80 -16.23 14.31 -13.66
N ASN A 81 -15.62 14.86 -14.71
CA ASN A 81 -15.60 16.31 -14.95
C ASN A 81 -16.90 16.77 -15.63
N ASP A 82 -17.14 18.08 -15.67
CA ASP A 82 -18.29 18.72 -16.34
C ASP A 82 -18.43 18.36 -17.84
N LYS A 83 -17.35 17.85 -18.44
CA LYS A 83 -17.31 17.36 -19.84
C LYS A 83 -17.61 15.87 -19.99
N HIS A 84 -18.08 15.20 -18.93
CA HIS A 84 -18.27 13.74 -18.87
C HIS A 84 -16.99 12.91 -19.08
N GLU A 85 -15.83 13.49 -18.84
CA GLU A 85 -14.55 12.78 -18.85
C GLU A 85 -14.34 12.11 -17.49
N LYS A 86 -14.00 10.81 -17.51
CA LYS A 86 -13.80 9.99 -16.31
C LYS A 86 -12.33 9.83 -16.01
N PHE A 87 -11.93 10.16 -14.79
CA PHE A 87 -10.56 10.07 -14.29
C PHE A 87 -10.49 9.07 -13.15
N ILE A 88 -9.41 8.31 -13.11
CA ILE A 88 -9.11 7.37 -12.02
C ILE A 88 -8.02 7.97 -11.14
N LEU A 89 -8.25 7.98 -9.84
CA LEU A 89 -7.23 8.36 -8.88
C LEU A 89 -6.29 7.19 -8.58
N LEU A 90 -4.99 7.41 -8.79
CA LEU A 90 -3.93 6.46 -8.48
C LEU A 90 -3.00 7.04 -7.42
N PRO A 91 -2.64 6.26 -6.39
CA PRO A 91 -1.74 6.72 -5.34
C PRO A 91 -0.31 6.84 -5.90
N VAL A 92 0.31 7.97 -5.60
CA VAL A 92 1.68 8.28 -6.02
C VAL A 92 2.55 8.71 -4.83
N ILE A 93 3.86 8.58 -4.99
CA ILE A 93 4.90 8.97 -4.03
C ILE A 93 5.85 9.93 -4.76
N ASP A 94 6.35 10.93 -4.04
CA ASP A 94 7.41 11.79 -4.56
C ASP A 94 8.73 11.01 -4.68
N ASP A 95 9.45 11.21 -5.79
CA ASP A 95 10.75 10.58 -6.09
C ASP A 95 11.81 10.79 -4.99
N ASN A 96 11.61 11.80 -4.12
CA ASN A 96 12.53 12.12 -3.03
C ASN A 96 12.28 11.29 -1.75
N VAL A 97 11.29 10.40 -1.75
CA VAL A 97 10.98 9.51 -0.63
C VAL A 97 11.53 8.13 -0.97
N GLU A 98 12.68 7.78 -0.39
CA GLU A 98 13.22 6.42 -0.45
C GLU A 98 12.16 5.43 0.07
N ILE A 99 11.65 4.59 -0.82
CA ILE A 99 10.72 3.51 -0.50
C ILE A 99 11.54 2.44 0.22
N VAL A 100 11.42 2.42 1.55
CA VAL A 100 11.91 1.31 2.35
C VAL A 100 10.81 0.25 2.32
N ASP A 101 11.01 -0.83 1.56
CA ASP A 101 10.20 -2.04 1.66
C ASP A 101 10.28 -2.53 3.10
N LYS A 102 9.26 -2.18 3.89
CA LYS A 102 9.09 -2.68 5.25
C LYS A 102 7.86 -3.56 5.26
N ASP A 103 8.14 -4.85 5.15
CA ASP A 103 7.28 -5.88 5.67
C ASP A 103 6.89 -5.55 7.11
N ILE A 104 5.60 -5.77 7.34
CA ILE A 104 4.86 -5.50 8.56
C ILE A 104 5.50 -6.30 9.69
N ASN A 105 5.97 -5.61 10.74
CA ASN A 105 5.60 -5.89 12.12
C ASN A 105 6.12 -4.80 13.05
N ASP A 106 5.27 -4.49 14.02
CA ASP A 106 5.61 -3.90 15.30
C ASP A 106 5.46 -2.37 15.48
N ASP A 107 4.73 -2.08 16.54
CA ASP A 107 4.08 -0.84 16.93
C ASP A 107 5.10 0.14 17.53
N SER A 108 6.06 0.59 16.72
CA SER A 108 7.19 1.38 17.20
C SER A 108 7.43 2.67 16.42
N LYS A 109 6.96 3.77 17.02
CA LYS A 109 7.40 5.17 16.88
C LYS A 109 8.57 5.39 15.90
N LEU A 110 8.27 6.07 14.79
CA LEU A 110 9.24 6.70 13.90
C LEU A 110 10.30 7.48 14.70
N THR A 111 11.53 6.96 14.75
CA THR A 111 12.70 7.74 15.15
C THR A 111 13.59 7.93 13.93
N THR A 112 13.33 9.01 13.21
CA THR A 112 14.32 9.59 12.30
C THR A 112 15.57 9.90 13.14
N LYS A 113 16.71 9.29 12.80
CA LYS A 113 18.02 9.61 13.39
C LYS A 113 18.44 11.02 12.95
N LYS A 114 17.77 12.04 13.51
CA LYS A 114 18.20 13.44 13.45
C LYS A 114 19.53 13.52 14.21
N LYS A 115 20.62 13.88 13.50
CA LYS A 115 21.88 14.28 14.15
C LYS A 115 21.53 15.27 15.27
N LYS A 116 21.78 14.89 16.52
CA LYS A 116 21.46 15.72 17.69
C LYS A 116 22.28 17.01 17.61
N LYS A 117 21.67 18.08 17.07
CA LYS A 117 22.25 19.43 17.14
C LYS A 117 22.52 19.70 18.62
N LYS A 118 23.76 20.05 18.97
CA LYS A 118 24.13 20.40 20.35
C LYS A 118 23.14 21.45 20.83
N LYS A 119 22.40 21.15 21.90
CA LYS A 119 21.39 22.07 22.45
C LYS A 119 22.11 23.35 22.85
N ASN A 120 21.79 24.44 22.17
CA ASN A 120 22.32 25.74 22.50
C ASN A 120 21.74 26.14 23.87
N LYS A 121 22.60 26.29 24.89
CA LYS A 121 22.21 26.68 26.26
C LYS A 121 22.08 28.20 26.42
N ILE A 122 22.22 28.97 25.34
CA ILE A 122 22.08 30.42 25.37
C ILE A 122 20.62 30.79 25.71
N ALA A 123 20.45 31.59 26.75
CA ALA A 123 19.17 32.18 27.12
C ALA A 123 18.79 33.30 26.13
N CYS A 124 17.51 33.38 25.78
CA CYS A 124 16.98 34.46 24.96
C CYS A 124 17.18 35.81 25.65
N SER A 125 17.83 36.78 24.99
CA SER A 125 18.07 38.11 25.58
C SER A 125 16.81 38.94 25.87
N PHE A 126 15.62 38.49 25.44
CA PHE A 126 14.35 39.20 25.65
C PHE A 126 13.55 38.64 26.83
N CYS A 127 13.47 37.32 26.98
CA CYS A 127 12.68 36.67 28.04
C CYS A 127 13.49 35.74 28.95
N ASN A 128 14.81 35.64 28.73
CA ASN A 128 15.75 34.80 29.47
C ASN A 128 15.44 33.30 29.50
N GLU A 129 14.52 32.83 28.64
CA GLU A 129 14.24 31.40 28.48
C GLU A 129 15.21 30.76 27.48
N ILE A 130 15.55 29.48 27.73
CA ILE A 130 16.48 28.71 26.89
C ILE A 130 15.68 28.00 25.79
N GLY A 131 16.28 27.85 24.60
CA GLY A 131 15.69 27.08 23.49
C GLY A 131 15.19 27.93 22.32
N HIS A 132 15.31 29.25 22.40
CA HIS A 132 15.06 30.16 21.29
C HIS A 132 15.97 31.39 21.36
N THR A 133 16.10 32.11 20.24
CA THR A 133 16.85 33.37 20.15
C THR A 133 15.89 34.57 20.25
N ARG A 134 16.41 35.77 20.53
CA ARG A 134 15.61 37.02 20.57
C ARG A 134 14.76 37.22 19.30
N ALA A 135 15.28 36.81 18.14
CA ALA A 135 14.56 36.89 16.87
C ALA A 135 13.27 36.05 16.87
N ASN A 136 13.32 34.84 17.41
CA ASN A 136 12.21 33.88 17.43
C ASN A 136 11.46 33.85 18.77
N CYS A 137 11.56 34.89 19.59
CA CYS A 137 10.88 34.96 20.87
C CYS A 137 9.39 35.27 20.66
N GLN A 138 8.51 34.34 21.07
CA GLN A 138 7.05 34.51 20.98
C GLN A 138 6.56 35.75 21.76
N LYS A 139 7.13 35.99 22.95
CA LYS A 139 6.81 37.18 23.77
C LYS A 139 7.15 38.50 23.08
N ARG A 140 8.14 38.50 22.17
CA ARG A 140 8.50 39.67 21.36
C ARG A 140 7.52 39.84 20.20
N LEU A 141 7.17 38.75 19.53
CA LEU A 141 6.25 38.76 18.38
C LEU A 141 4.81 39.11 18.76
N MET A 142 4.42 38.87 20.02
CA MET A 142 3.07 39.22 20.52
C MET A 142 2.92 40.67 20.97
N LYS A 143 4.00 41.47 21.03
CA LYS A 143 3.87 42.91 21.23
C LYS A 143 3.87 43.59 19.86
N PRO A 144 2.72 44.13 19.40
CA PRO A 144 2.75 45.04 18.27
C PRO A 144 3.61 46.27 18.65
N ILE A 145 4.44 46.70 17.71
CA ILE A 145 5.23 47.94 17.81
C ILE A 145 4.30 49.13 17.74
#